data_AF-A0A645IAN7-F1
#
_entry.id   AF-A0A645IAN7-F1
#
_cell.length_a   1.000
_cell.length_b   1.000
_cell.length_c   1.000
_cell.angle_alpha   90.00
_cell.angle_beta   90.00
_cell.angle_gamma   90.00
#
_symmetry.space_group_name_H-M   'P 1'
#
loop_
_entity.id
_entity.type
_entity.pdbx_description
1 polymer ?
#
loop_
_entity_poly.entity_id
_entity_poly.type
_entity_poly.pdbx_seq_one_letter_code
_entity_poly.pdbx_strand_id
1 'polypeptide(L)'
;MPYPLALRRMVPGSDKLSKQSPALRGMPLASAMVVFGLSVVWYALHYFSTKYSLLPNSDISEIAIVVHYLMFIGLYVTVMRLTAQGRIKNKFYGYVAPVFATIGSLIMLVGGAQNKLFVFYLGIDAVVILVSVLYFNRHKAEIHTV
;
A
#
# COMPACT_ATOMS: atom_id res chain seq x y z
N MET A 1 -7.80 -2.72 -0.74
CA MET A 1 -8.38 -4.01 -1.21
C MET A 1 -8.35 -5.07 -0.10
N PRO A 2 -9.31 -5.06 0.84
CA PRO A 2 -9.32 -6.00 1.97
C PRO A 2 -9.74 -7.43 1.61
N TYR A 3 -10.62 -7.61 0.61
CA TYR A 3 -11.16 -8.92 0.27
C TYR A 3 -10.11 -9.95 -0.21
N PRO A 4 -9.23 -9.65 -1.20
CA PRO A 4 -8.21 -10.60 -1.64
C PRO A 4 -7.20 -10.96 -0.55
N LEU A 5 -6.90 -10.02 0.36
CA LEU A 5 -6.04 -10.25 1.51
C LEU A 5 -6.72 -11.13 2.55
N ALA A 6 -8.03 -10.94 2.76
CA ALA A 6 -8.83 -11.73 3.69
C ALA A 6 -8.93 -13.20 3.27
N LEU A 7 -9.03 -13.47 1.97
CA LEU A 7 -9.00 -14.85 1.43
C LEU A 7 -7.72 -15.61 1.81
N ARG A 8 -6.61 -14.89 2.02
CA ARG A 8 -5.30 -15.45 2.36
C ARG A 8 -4.97 -15.32 3.86
N ARG A 9 -5.92 -14.87 4.68
CA ARG A 9 -5.71 -14.56 6.10
C ARG A 9 -4.61 -13.54 6.38
N MET A 10 -4.36 -12.63 5.43
CA MET A 10 -3.29 -11.62 5.53
C MET A 10 -3.73 -10.33 6.24
N VAL A 11 -4.97 -10.26 6.70
CA VAL A 11 -5.55 -9.09 7.41
C VAL A 11 -6.35 -9.53 8.63
N PRO A 12 -6.41 -8.70 9.69
CA PRO A 12 -7.26 -8.99 10.83
C PRO A 12 -8.74 -9.05 10.43
N GLY A 13 -9.52 -9.92 11.07
CA GLY A 13 -10.94 -10.10 10.77
C GLY A 13 -11.23 -10.76 9.41
N SER A 14 -10.27 -11.54 8.89
CA SER A 14 -10.36 -12.20 7.59
C SER A 14 -11.64 -13.00 7.37
N ASP A 15 -12.20 -13.66 8.39
CA ASP A 15 -13.44 -14.44 8.26
C ASP A 15 -14.65 -13.58 7.90
N LYS A 16 -14.72 -12.35 8.45
CA LYS A 16 -15.80 -11.41 8.14
C LYS A 16 -15.57 -10.73 6.79
N LEU A 17 -14.32 -10.39 6.49
CA LEU A 17 -13.94 -9.64 5.29
C LEU A 17 -13.97 -10.50 4.02
N SER A 18 -13.75 -11.80 4.14
CA SER A 18 -13.82 -12.77 3.03
C SER A 18 -15.25 -13.26 2.75
N LYS A 19 -16.22 -12.98 3.63
CA LYS A 19 -17.60 -13.44 3.46
C LYS A 19 -18.28 -12.73 2.29
N GLN A 20 -18.66 -13.50 1.29
CA GLN A 20 -19.46 -13.04 0.16
C GLN A 20 -20.95 -13.12 0.49
N SER A 21 -21.73 -12.17 -0.01
CA SER A 21 -23.19 -12.22 0.09
C SER A 21 -23.80 -12.87 -1.16
N PRO A 22 -24.54 -14.00 -1.03
CA PRO A 22 -25.27 -14.59 -2.15
C PRO A 22 -26.33 -13.64 -2.73
N ALA A 23 -26.97 -12.85 -1.87
CA ALA A 23 -28.00 -11.88 -2.26
C ALA A 23 -27.44 -10.72 -3.12
N LEU A 24 -26.12 -10.48 -3.07
CA LEU A 24 -25.44 -9.41 -3.82
C LEU A 24 -24.47 -9.98 -4.87
N ARG A 25 -24.81 -11.10 -5.50
CA ARG A 25 -24.01 -11.73 -6.58
C ARG A 25 -22.54 -11.97 -6.19
N GLY A 26 -22.29 -12.40 -4.96
CA GLY A 26 -20.94 -12.72 -4.48
C GLY A 26 -20.13 -11.51 -4.00
N MET A 27 -20.74 -10.34 -3.85
CA MET A 27 -20.03 -9.16 -3.35
C MET A 27 -19.65 -9.30 -1.85
N PRO A 28 -18.39 -9.04 -1.48
CA PRO A 28 -17.95 -9.07 -0.09
C PRO A 28 -18.29 -7.75 0.62
N LEU A 29 -19.52 -7.65 1.14
CA LEU A 29 -20.08 -6.40 1.69
C LEU A 29 -19.23 -5.82 2.83
N ALA A 30 -18.75 -6.64 3.76
CA ALA A 30 -17.92 -6.17 4.87
C ALA A 30 -16.61 -5.51 4.39
N SER A 31 -15.96 -6.12 3.40
CA SER A 31 -14.77 -5.55 2.75
C SER A 31 -15.08 -4.22 2.05
N ALA A 32 -16.22 -4.12 1.37
CA ALA A 32 -16.65 -2.89 0.71
C ALA A 32 -16.94 -1.77 1.73
N MET A 33 -17.63 -2.08 2.82
CA MET A 33 -17.95 -1.13 3.88
C MET A 33 -16.69 -0.59 4.58
N VAL A 34 -15.68 -1.45 4.81
CA VAL A 34 -14.40 -1.02 5.37
C VAL A 34 -13.70 -0.03 4.44
N VAL A 35 -13.61 -0.34 3.14
CA VAL A 35 -13.00 0.59 2.17
C VAL A 35 -13.77 1.89 2.09
N PHE A 36 -15.10 1.82 2.02
CA PHE A 36 -15.95 3.00 1.98
C PHE A 36 -15.74 3.90 3.20
N GLY A 37 -15.76 3.32 4.41
CA GLY A 37 -15.51 4.06 5.64
C GLY A 37 -14.13 4.74 5.65
N LEU A 38 -13.08 4.00 5.25
CA LEU A 38 -11.72 4.56 5.14
C LEU A 38 -11.66 5.71 4.13
N SER A 39 -12.30 5.57 2.97
CA SER A 39 -12.37 6.62 1.96
C SER A 39 -13.07 7.87 2.48
N VAL A 40 -14.20 7.72 3.19
CA VAL A 40 -14.92 8.87 3.77
C VAL A 40 -14.07 9.59 4.81
N VAL A 41 -13.39 8.85 5.69
CA VAL A 41 -12.46 9.44 6.68
C VAL A 41 -11.34 10.18 5.97
N TRP A 42 -10.75 9.60 4.92
CA TRP A 42 -9.68 10.24 4.17
C TRP A 42 -10.16 11.52 3.46
N TYR A 43 -11.34 11.48 2.83
CA TYR A 43 -11.95 12.65 2.22
C TYR A 43 -12.20 13.78 3.23
N ALA A 44 -12.66 13.44 4.43
CA ALA A 44 -12.85 14.43 5.49
C ALA A 44 -11.52 15.07 5.90
N LEU A 45 -10.46 14.26 6.12
CA LEU A 45 -9.13 14.77 6.45
C LEU A 45 -8.59 15.70 5.34
N HIS A 46 -8.72 15.28 4.08
CA HIS A 46 -8.33 16.08 2.92
C HIS A 46 -9.10 17.41 2.89
N TYR A 47 -10.43 17.38 3.06
CA TYR A 47 -11.25 18.59 3.10
C TYR A 47 -10.77 19.59 4.17
N PHE A 48 -10.50 19.12 5.39
CA PHE A 48 -10.03 20.00 6.46
C PHE A 48 -8.62 20.55 6.19
N SER A 49 -7.70 19.74 5.69
CA SER A 49 -6.35 20.20 5.34
C SER A 49 -6.37 21.29 4.28
N THR A 50 -7.19 21.11 3.24
CA THR A 50 -7.37 22.10 2.16
C THR A 50 -8.04 23.37 2.69
N LYS A 51 -9.11 23.23 3.49
CA LYS A 51 -9.85 24.36 4.06
C LYS A 51 -8.98 25.26 4.96
N TYR A 52 -8.10 24.66 5.76
CA TYR A 52 -7.19 25.40 6.65
C TYR A 52 -5.83 25.70 6.02
N SER A 53 -5.65 25.39 4.73
CA SER A 53 -4.38 25.58 3.99
C SER A 53 -3.17 25.02 4.74
N LEU A 54 -3.34 23.87 5.41
CA LEU A 54 -2.26 23.21 6.16
C LEU A 54 -1.13 22.75 5.23
N LEU A 55 -1.47 22.48 3.97
CA LEU A 55 -0.56 22.11 2.90
C LEU A 55 -0.79 23.05 1.70
N PRO A 56 -0.23 24.28 1.74
CA PRO A 56 -0.38 25.19 0.61
C PRO A 56 0.28 24.60 -0.63
N ASN A 57 -0.48 24.48 -1.72
CA ASN A 57 -0.06 23.90 -2.99
C ASN A 57 0.33 22.40 -2.96
N SER A 58 -0.07 21.64 -1.93
CA SER A 58 0.25 20.21 -1.79
C SER A 58 -0.95 19.42 -1.23
N ASP A 59 -1.05 18.13 -1.56
CA ASP A 59 -2.12 17.24 -1.09
C ASP A 59 -1.59 16.34 0.04
N ILE A 60 -2.44 16.03 1.03
CA ILE A 60 -2.16 14.98 2.02
C ILE A 60 -1.75 13.66 1.35
N SER A 61 -2.38 13.35 0.22
CA SER A 61 -2.15 12.14 -0.55
C SER A 61 -0.79 12.11 -1.24
N GLU A 62 -0.19 13.27 -1.52
CA GLU A 62 1.13 13.38 -2.14
C GLU A 62 2.21 12.79 -1.22
N ILE A 63 2.16 13.12 0.07
CA ILE A 63 3.14 12.61 1.04
C ILE A 63 2.96 11.11 1.24
N ALA A 64 1.71 10.65 1.38
CA ALA A 64 1.40 9.23 1.53
C ALA A 64 1.88 8.39 0.33
N ILE A 65 1.72 8.91 -0.90
CA ILE A 65 2.15 8.17 -2.09
C ILE A 65 3.68 8.08 -2.17
N VAL A 66 4.40 9.13 -1.78
CA VAL A 66 5.87 9.17 -1.81
C VAL A 66 6.47 8.07 -0.91
N VAL A 67 5.92 7.87 0.28
CA VAL A 67 6.39 6.80 1.18
C VAL A 67 6.06 5.42 0.61
N HIS A 68 4.90 5.24 -0.03
CA HIS A 68 4.56 3.98 -0.70
C HIS A 68 5.51 3.64 -1.86
N TYR A 69 6.02 4.64 -2.60
CA TYR A 69 7.02 4.42 -3.64
C TYR A 69 8.33 3.84 -3.10
N LEU A 70 8.70 4.11 -1.84
CA LEU A 70 9.84 3.44 -1.20
C LEU A 70 9.63 1.93 -1.09
N MET A 71 8.42 1.49 -0.77
CA MET A 71 8.10 0.06 -0.70
C MET A 71 8.17 -0.60 -2.08
N PHE A 72 7.83 0.13 -3.15
CA PHE A 72 7.97 -0.36 -4.51
C PHE A 72 9.42 -0.64 -4.92
N ILE A 73 10.40 0.06 -4.35
CA ILE A 73 11.82 -0.26 -4.57
C ILE A 73 12.10 -1.71 -4.14
N GLY A 74 11.58 -2.13 -2.98
CA GLY A 74 11.71 -3.52 -2.52
C GLY A 74 11.03 -4.54 -3.47
N LEU A 75 9.89 -4.18 -4.04
CA LEU A 75 9.20 -4.97 -5.06
C LEU A 75 10.06 -5.08 -6.34
N TYR A 76 10.63 -3.97 -6.82
CA TYR A 76 11.48 -3.94 -8.01
C TYR A 76 12.76 -4.77 -7.83
N VAL A 77 13.37 -4.72 -6.64
CA VAL A 77 14.48 -5.61 -6.29
C VAL A 77 14.06 -7.08 -6.36
N THR A 78 12.85 -7.41 -5.90
CA THR A 78 12.31 -8.77 -5.98
C THR A 78 12.08 -9.20 -7.43
N VAL A 79 11.58 -8.31 -8.29
CA VAL A 79 11.44 -8.56 -9.74
C VAL A 79 12.79 -8.86 -10.38
N MET A 80 13.83 -8.07 -10.08
CA MET A 80 15.18 -8.31 -10.58
C MET A 80 15.74 -9.66 -10.08
N ARG A 81 15.51 -10.03 -8.82
CA ARG A 81 15.89 -11.35 -8.27
C ARG A 81 15.18 -12.50 -8.97
N LEU A 82 13.87 -12.38 -9.22
CA LEU A 82 13.10 -13.39 -9.96
C LEU A 82 13.56 -13.53 -11.42
N THR A 83 13.99 -12.42 -12.02
CA THR A 83 14.60 -12.42 -13.35
C THR A 83 15.95 -13.14 -13.36
N ALA A 84 16.79 -12.91 -12.34
CA ALA A 84 18.06 -13.63 -12.17
C ALA A 84 17.85 -15.14 -11.97
N GLN A 85 16.73 -15.55 -11.36
CA GLN A 85 16.33 -16.96 -11.22
C GLN A 85 15.69 -17.55 -12.50
N GLY A 86 15.62 -16.80 -13.60
CA GLY A 86 15.03 -17.26 -14.87
C GLY A 86 13.50 -17.35 -14.87
N ARG A 87 12.81 -16.87 -13.81
CA ARG A 87 11.34 -16.88 -13.73
C ARG A 87 10.70 -15.83 -14.64
N ILE A 88 11.39 -14.71 -14.87
CA ILE A 88 10.97 -13.67 -15.80
C ILE A 88 11.86 -13.76 -17.05
N LYS A 89 11.26 -14.15 -18.18
CA LYS A 89 11.99 -14.38 -19.43
C LYS A 89 12.38 -13.09 -20.17
N ASN A 90 11.57 -12.03 -20.03
CA ASN A 90 11.81 -10.78 -20.72
C ASN A 90 12.76 -9.88 -19.90
N LYS A 91 13.97 -9.63 -20.44
CA LYS A 91 15.00 -8.81 -19.79
C LYS A 91 14.61 -7.34 -19.63
N PHE A 92 13.77 -6.79 -20.52
CA PHE A 92 13.29 -5.42 -20.40
C PHE A 92 12.44 -5.24 -19.15
N TYR A 93 11.43 -6.09 -18.97
CA TYR A 93 10.57 -6.07 -17.78
C TYR A 93 11.29 -6.53 -16.51
N GLY A 94 12.32 -7.36 -16.66
CA GLY A 94 13.07 -7.91 -15.52
C GLY A 94 14.14 -6.99 -14.94
N TYR A 95 14.77 -6.13 -15.76
CA TYR A 95 15.86 -5.26 -15.32
C TYR A 95 15.65 -3.80 -15.69
N VAL A 96 15.38 -3.52 -16.98
CA VAL A 96 15.32 -2.14 -17.48
C VAL A 96 14.18 -1.35 -16.84
N ALA A 97 12.94 -1.87 -16.93
CA ALA A 97 11.77 -1.21 -16.36
C ALA A 97 11.86 -1.06 -14.82
N PRO A 98 12.27 -2.08 -14.03
CA PRO A 98 12.49 -1.93 -12.59
C PRO A 98 13.54 -0.88 -12.21
N VAL A 99 14.62 -0.75 -12.98
CA VAL A 99 15.64 0.29 -12.75
C VAL A 99 15.07 1.68 -12.98
N PHE A 100 14.39 1.92 -14.11
CA PHE A 100 13.73 3.20 -14.36
C PHE A 100 12.66 3.51 -13.31
N ALA A 101 11.87 2.53 -12.90
CA ALA A 101 10.86 2.70 -11.86
C ALA A 101 11.49 3.02 -10.48
N THR A 102 12.65 2.45 -10.17
CA THR A 102 13.42 2.78 -8.97
C THR A 102 13.91 4.22 -9.02
N ILE A 103 14.46 4.68 -10.14
CA ILE A 103 14.89 6.07 -10.33
C ILE A 103 13.69 7.01 -10.16
N GLY A 104 12.54 6.71 -10.78
CA GLY A 104 11.32 7.50 -10.63
C GLY A 104 10.84 7.56 -9.16
N SER A 105 10.91 6.44 -8.44
CA SER A 105 10.56 6.38 -7.01
C SER A 105 11.48 7.25 -6.16
N LEU A 106 12.79 7.30 -6.48
CA LEU A 106 13.76 8.17 -5.79
C LEU A 106 13.51 9.65 -6.10
N ILE A 107 13.14 10.00 -7.34
CA ILE A 107 12.78 11.38 -7.70
C ILE A 107 11.56 11.83 -6.89
N MET A 108 10.53 10.98 -6.79
CA MET A 108 9.34 11.25 -5.97
C MET A 108 9.70 11.44 -4.49
N LEU A 109 10.64 10.65 -3.97
CA LEU A 109 11.14 10.81 -2.60
C LEU A 109 11.77 12.17 -2.36
N VAL A 110 12.63 12.62 -3.28
CA VAL A 110 13.28 13.93 -3.18
C VAL A 110 12.25 15.05 -3.22
N GLY A 111 11.22 14.93 -4.09
CA GLY A 111 10.11 15.90 -4.14
C GLY A 111 9.30 15.93 -2.85
N GLY A 112 8.87 14.76 -2.35
CA GLY A 112 8.06 14.68 -1.13
C GLY A 112 8.80 15.06 0.15
N ALA A 113 10.12 14.84 0.21
CA ALA A 113 10.95 15.20 1.37
C ALA A 113 11.03 16.71 1.63
N GLN A 114 10.66 17.56 0.66
CA GLN A 114 10.58 19.01 0.83
C GLN A 114 9.38 19.45 1.68
N ASN A 115 8.43 18.56 1.93
CA ASN A 115 7.23 18.87 2.70
C ASN A 115 7.52 18.88 4.22
N LYS A 116 7.06 19.92 4.92
CA LYS A 116 7.25 20.06 6.38
C LYS A 116 6.66 18.90 7.19
N LEU A 117 5.59 18.29 6.70
CA LEU A 117 4.92 17.18 7.37
C LEU A 117 5.51 15.81 6.98
N PHE A 118 6.48 15.76 6.07
CA PHE A 118 7.04 14.51 5.54
C PHE A 118 7.45 13.51 6.64
N VAL A 119 8.20 13.97 7.65
CA VAL A 119 8.67 13.13 8.76
C VAL A 119 7.52 12.56 9.59
N PHE A 120 6.45 13.35 9.78
CA PHE A 120 5.28 12.92 10.54
C PHE A 120 4.54 11.78 9.82
N TYR A 121 4.29 11.93 8.51
CA TYR A 121 3.68 10.89 7.69
C TYR A 121 4.57 9.65 7.58
N LEU A 122 5.88 9.83 7.40
CA LEU A 122 6.85 8.73 7.41
C LEU A 122 6.79 7.94 8.72
N GLY A 123 6.62 8.62 9.86
CA GLY A 123 6.42 7.99 11.16
C GLY A 123 5.14 7.16 11.24
N ILE A 124 4.02 7.70 10.76
CA ILE A 124 2.74 6.97 10.69
C ILE A 124 2.88 5.73 9.82
N ASP A 125 3.43 5.86 8.61
CA ASP A 125 3.60 4.76 7.68
C ASP A 125 4.56 3.70 8.23
N ALA A 126 5.66 4.12 8.89
CA ALA A 126 6.58 3.20 9.55
C ALA A 126 5.89 2.38 10.65
N VAL A 127 4.99 3.00 11.44
CA VAL A 127 4.19 2.29 12.45
C VAL A 127 3.24 1.30 11.78
N VAL A 128 2.55 1.70 10.70
CA VAL A 128 1.65 0.81 9.95
C VAL A 128 2.41 -0.38 9.38
N ILE A 129 3.58 -0.15 8.78
CA ILE A 129 4.46 -1.21 8.26
C ILE A 129 4.91 -2.13 9.40
N LEU A 130 5.36 -1.58 10.52
CA LEU A 130 5.81 -2.36 11.67
C LEU A 130 4.68 -3.27 12.21
N VAL A 131 3.49 -2.70 12.43
CA VAL A 131 2.31 -3.46 12.86
C VAL A 131 1.97 -4.56 11.85
N SER A 132 2.04 -4.25 10.56
CA SER A 132 1.78 -5.22 9.48
C SER A 132 2.78 -6.37 9.48
N VAL A 133 4.08 -6.08 9.65
CA VAL A 133 5.14 -7.09 9.74
C VAL A 133 4.99 -7.94 11.00
N LEU A 134 4.70 -7.33 12.14
CA LEU A 134 4.44 -8.05 13.39
C LEU A 134 3.23 -8.98 13.27
N TYR A 135 2.14 -8.50 12.67
CA TYR A 135 0.96 -9.30 12.39
C TYR A 135 1.27 -10.49 11.49
N PHE A 136 1.98 -10.24 10.38
CA PHE A 136 2.38 -11.28 9.43
C PHE A 136 3.26 -12.35 10.09
N ASN A 137 4.26 -11.94 10.88
CA ASN A 137 5.15 -12.87 11.56
C ASN A 137 4.42 -13.73 12.60
N ARG A 138 3.45 -13.15 13.32
CA ARG A 138 2.64 -13.88 14.30
C ARG A 138 1.70 -14.91 13.68
N HIS A 139 1.13 -14.61 12.51
CA HIS A 139 0.14 -15.47 11.84
C HIS A 139 0.72 -16.25 10.65
N LYS A 140 2.05 -16.30 10.52
CA LYS A 140 2.73 -16.89 9.36
C LYS A 140 2.30 -18.34 9.07
N ALA A 141 2.01 -19.12 10.11
CA ALA A 141 1.55 -20.51 9.97
C ALA A 141 0.11 -20.64 9.42
N GLU A 142 -0.71 -19.60 9.56
CA GLU A 142 -2.11 -19.58 9.16
C GLU A 142 -2.33 -18.91 7.79
N ILE A 143 -1.32 -18.18 7.30
CA ILE A 143 -1.36 -17.46 6.03
C ILE A 143 -1.10 -18.43 4.88
N HIS A 144 -2.05 -18.53 3.96
CA HIS A 144 -1.91 -19.35 2.77
C HIS A 144 -1.09 -18.63 1.70
N THR A 145 0.21 -18.94 1.63
CA THR A 145 1.07 -18.58 0.49
C THR A 145 0.87 -19.61 -0.62
N VAL A 146 0.42 -19.17 -1.79
CA VAL A 146 0.33 -19.98 -3.01
C VAL A 146 1.71 -20.10 -3.64
#